data_AF-A0A0J5W8I6-F1
#
_entry.id   AF-A0A0J5W8I6-F1
#
_cell.length_a   1.000
_cell.length_b   1.000
_cell.length_c   1.000
_cell.angle_alpha   90.00
_cell.angle_beta   90.00
_cell.angle_gamma   90.00
#
_symmetry.space_group_name_H-M   'P 1'
#
loop_
_entity.id
_entity.type
_entity.pdbx_description
1 polymer ?
#
loop_
_entity_poly.entity_id
_entity_poly.type
_entity_poly.pdbx_seq_one_letter_code
_entity_poly.pdbx_strand_id
1 'polypeptide(L)'
;MLLAAGCGGSADSAPQPPSGPVPVSNAAVGDGGVPSFYVWTSQVPGTPGQLLRQQPLDANLALDNSDPSQNVRMLYTSTDGVDGKTPVAVSGAVYFPKGTPPANGWPVIAWTHGTVGVADVCAQSYTQRSDRDKAYLGTFLAQGYAIVATDYQGLGTPGPHPYVLTRAEAYSALDNLRAALAMFPGVLANKVVLVGQSQGSGATIATLQYAPTYAPDVHIVGGVATGVAFGFSGTNPAPQIPAPVVSNSLLPVSGDALEDMLIWRGTAPAENPAFDITPYLSDSAKPLFAATITNCIDTLETMESSEGITEANYLKARPPASLVAPVLSRFPTPIAGFSVKVPLFTGTGLADSLTGTPAAYNFISTACSLGVDIEWHYYPGLTHSGAVNGSLVDSLPFIKKVLAGEPVVSNCSSLVVPGPLQPATPGQPFNT
;
A
#
# COMPACT_ATOMS: atom_id res chain seq x y z
N MET A 1 -36.82 -14.55 63.87
CA MET A 1 -35.95 -15.68 64.25
C MET A 1 -36.45 -16.93 63.55
N LEU A 2 -35.83 -17.29 62.42
CA LEU A 2 -35.54 -18.65 61.96
C LEU A 2 -34.78 -18.49 60.63
N LEU A 3 -33.50 -18.88 60.67
CA LEU A 3 -32.58 -18.96 59.54
C LEU A 3 -32.79 -20.28 58.81
N ALA A 4 -32.79 -20.27 57.47
CA ALA A 4 -32.42 -21.42 56.65
C ALA A 4 -31.89 -20.93 55.30
N ALA A 5 -30.74 -21.49 54.93
CA ALA A 5 -29.91 -21.16 53.77
C ALA A 5 -30.43 -21.77 52.47
N GLY A 6 -30.04 -21.17 51.34
CA GLY A 6 -30.13 -21.74 50.00
C GLY A 6 -29.10 -21.10 49.07
N CYS A 7 -28.13 -21.92 48.62
CA CYS A 7 -27.09 -21.58 47.65
C CYS A 7 -27.65 -21.33 46.23
N GLY A 8 -26.96 -20.52 45.43
CA GLY A 8 -27.14 -20.56 43.98
C GLY A 8 -26.48 -19.43 43.20
N GLY A 9 -25.32 -19.72 42.59
CA GLY A 9 -24.90 -19.10 41.32
C GLY A 9 -24.08 -17.82 41.41
N SER A 10 -22.77 -17.95 41.65
CA SER A 10 -21.80 -16.97 41.17
C SER A 10 -21.88 -16.94 39.64
N ALA A 11 -22.35 -15.84 39.07
CA ALA A 11 -22.18 -15.58 37.66
C ALA A 11 -20.68 -15.41 37.40
N ASP A 12 -20.06 -16.39 36.74
CA ASP A 12 -18.74 -16.25 36.15
C ASP A 12 -18.79 -15.06 35.19
N SER A 13 -18.26 -13.93 35.65
CA SER A 13 -17.97 -12.80 34.77
C SER A 13 -16.84 -13.26 33.87
N ALA A 14 -17.16 -13.48 32.60
CA ALA A 14 -16.16 -13.69 31.56
C ALA A 14 -15.11 -12.56 31.67
N PRO A 15 -13.80 -12.88 31.67
CA PRO A 15 -12.77 -11.85 31.73
C PRO A 15 -12.99 -10.85 30.61
N GLN A 16 -13.21 -9.58 30.96
CA GLN A 16 -13.12 -8.49 29.99
C GLN A 16 -11.71 -8.54 29.37
N PRO A 17 -11.57 -8.50 28.03
CA PRO A 17 -10.25 -8.43 27.43
C PRO A 17 -9.54 -7.18 27.95
N PRO A 18 -8.23 -7.26 28.24
CA PRO A 18 -7.48 -6.12 28.77
C PRO A 18 -7.56 -4.94 27.79
N SER A 19 -8.05 -3.80 28.28
CA SER A 19 -8.20 -2.54 27.56
C SER A 19 -6.90 -1.71 27.67
N GLY A 20 -5.78 -2.27 27.25
CA GLY A 20 -4.48 -1.59 27.23
C GLY A 20 -3.57 -2.14 26.13
N PRO A 21 -2.54 -1.39 25.70
CA PRO A 21 -1.61 -1.83 24.66
C PRO A 21 -1.01 -3.18 25.04
N VAL A 22 -1.14 -4.18 24.15
CA VAL A 22 -0.42 -5.44 24.30
C VAL A 22 1.04 -5.16 23.97
N PRO A 23 2.02 -5.52 24.82
CA PRO A 23 3.42 -5.29 24.52
C PRO A 23 3.82 -5.99 23.22
N VAL A 24 4.21 -5.21 22.21
CA VAL A 24 4.89 -5.70 21.01
C VAL A 24 6.28 -6.24 21.40
N SER A 25 6.72 -7.31 20.75
CA SER A 25 8.02 -7.94 21.02
C SER A 25 9.23 -7.05 20.68
N ASN A 26 9.04 -5.89 20.03
CA ASN A 26 10.08 -4.88 19.84
C ASN A 26 9.48 -3.48 19.56
N ALA A 27 9.49 -2.58 20.56
CA ALA A 27 9.04 -1.19 20.43
C ALA A 27 9.87 -0.34 19.44
N ALA A 28 10.97 -0.87 18.90
CA ALA A 28 11.81 -0.19 17.90
C ALA A 28 11.27 -0.29 16.46
N VAL A 29 10.29 -1.17 16.21
CA VAL A 29 9.78 -1.47 14.85
C VAL A 29 8.24 -1.43 14.74
N GLY A 30 7.56 -1.04 15.82
CA GLY A 30 6.11 -0.86 15.90
C GLY A 30 5.74 -0.25 17.25
N ASP A 31 4.71 0.59 17.30
CA ASP A 31 4.28 1.22 18.55
C ASP A 31 3.30 0.36 19.37
N GLY A 32 2.78 -0.71 18.79
CA GLY A 32 1.73 -1.53 19.40
C GLY A 32 0.47 -0.73 19.74
N GLY A 33 0.29 0.46 19.13
CA GLY A 33 -0.77 1.42 19.43
C GLY A 33 -2.16 1.00 18.95
N VAL A 34 -2.30 -0.26 18.56
CA VAL A 34 -3.52 -0.86 17.99
C VAL A 34 -4.17 -1.85 18.97
N PRO A 35 -5.49 -2.11 18.82
CA PRO A 35 -6.20 -3.09 19.64
C PRO A 35 -5.64 -4.51 19.51
N SER A 36 -5.95 -5.36 20.50
CA SER A 36 -5.58 -6.79 20.51
C SER A 36 -6.13 -7.60 19.32
N PHE A 37 -7.03 -7.01 18.52
CA PHE A 37 -7.43 -7.54 17.22
C PHE A 37 -6.22 -7.86 16.32
N TYR A 38 -5.25 -6.95 16.26
CA TYR A 38 -4.11 -7.02 15.33
C TYR A 38 -2.98 -7.94 15.81
N VAL A 39 -3.01 -8.34 17.09
CA VAL A 39 -1.96 -9.16 17.69
C VAL A 39 -2.37 -10.63 17.64
N TRP A 40 -1.73 -11.38 16.75
CA TRP A 40 -1.83 -12.83 16.70
C TRP A 40 -0.74 -13.47 17.57
N THR A 41 -1.13 -14.12 18.67
CA THR A 41 -0.20 -14.69 19.66
C THR A 41 0.02 -16.20 19.50
N SER A 42 -0.75 -16.86 18.66
CA SER A 42 -0.59 -18.29 18.34
C SER A 42 0.37 -18.47 17.18
N GLN A 43 0.79 -19.71 16.92
CA GLN A 43 1.52 -20.03 15.69
C GLN A 43 0.68 -19.62 14.48
N VAL A 44 1.27 -18.85 13.56
CA VAL A 44 0.62 -18.47 12.30
C VAL A 44 0.51 -19.72 11.41
N PRO A 45 -0.69 -20.09 10.94
CA PRO A 45 -0.86 -21.18 9.98
C PRO A 45 -0.03 -20.96 8.72
N GLY A 46 0.53 -22.04 8.16
CA GLY A 46 1.44 -21.96 7.01
C GLY A 46 0.77 -21.74 5.65
N THR A 47 -0.56 -21.86 5.57
CA THR A 47 -1.31 -21.63 4.34
C THR A 47 -1.55 -20.12 4.16
N PRO A 48 -1.05 -19.48 3.10
CA PRO A 48 -1.29 -18.06 2.84
C PRO A 48 -2.76 -17.78 2.48
N GLY A 49 -3.27 -16.61 2.83
CA GLY A 49 -4.65 -16.19 2.53
C GLY A 49 -5.72 -16.83 3.39
N GLN A 50 -5.36 -17.39 4.55
CA GLN A 50 -6.31 -17.97 5.50
C GLN A 50 -6.80 -16.90 6.50
N LEU A 51 -8.11 -16.82 6.71
CA LEU A 51 -8.68 -15.95 7.74
C LEU A 51 -8.28 -16.43 9.15
N LEU A 52 -7.74 -15.50 9.94
CA LEU A 52 -7.41 -15.70 11.35
C LEU A 52 -8.48 -15.11 12.28
N ARG A 53 -8.95 -13.90 11.95
CA ARG A 53 -9.94 -13.17 12.75
C ARG A 53 -10.71 -12.19 11.88
N GLN A 54 -11.96 -11.91 12.24
CA GLN A 54 -12.74 -10.83 11.66
C GLN A 54 -13.53 -10.09 12.75
N GLN A 55 -13.86 -8.83 12.49
CA GLN A 55 -14.82 -8.06 13.28
C GLN A 55 -15.49 -6.99 12.40
N PRO A 56 -16.68 -6.49 12.78
CA PRO A 56 -17.25 -5.31 12.14
C PRO A 56 -16.24 -4.16 12.12
N LEU A 57 -16.17 -3.42 11.02
CA LEU A 57 -15.36 -2.22 10.93
C LEU A 57 -16.11 -1.06 11.62
N ASP A 58 -15.39 -0.23 12.39
CA ASP A 58 -16.00 0.92 13.05
C ASP A 58 -16.62 1.88 12.03
N ALA A 59 -17.81 2.40 12.33
CA ALA A 59 -18.58 3.23 11.39
C ALA A 59 -17.86 4.54 11.00
N ASN A 60 -16.95 5.04 11.85
CA ASN A 60 -16.12 6.20 11.56
C ASN A 60 -14.99 5.92 10.54
N LEU A 61 -14.73 4.64 10.24
CA LEU A 61 -13.79 4.18 9.22
C LEU A 61 -14.49 3.78 7.91
N ALA A 62 -15.82 3.93 7.84
CA ALA A 62 -16.57 3.67 6.62
C ALA A 62 -16.15 4.63 5.49
N LEU A 63 -16.21 4.12 4.27
CA LEU A 63 -15.98 4.89 3.06
C LEU A 63 -17.29 5.48 2.54
N ASP A 64 -17.19 6.57 1.79
CA ASP A 64 -18.33 7.11 1.05
C ASP A 64 -18.96 6.01 0.19
N ASN A 65 -20.29 5.96 0.16
CA ASN A 65 -21.07 4.95 -0.57
C ASN A 65 -20.92 3.48 -0.12
N SER A 66 -20.16 3.19 0.94
CA SER A 66 -20.17 1.86 1.56
C SER A 66 -21.43 1.64 2.43
N ASP A 67 -21.75 0.38 2.71
CA ASP A 67 -22.68 -0.02 3.77
C ASP A 67 -21.90 -0.29 5.08
N PRO A 68 -21.91 0.63 6.05
CA PRO A 68 -21.14 0.49 7.28
C PRO A 68 -21.53 -0.75 8.10
N SER A 69 -22.75 -1.27 7.94
CA SER A 69 -23.21 -2.45 8.67
C SER A 69 -22.59 -3.75 8.16
N GLN A 70 -22.02 -3.73 6.95
CA GLN A 70 -21.42 -4.89 6.30
C GLN A 70 -19.90 -4.82 6.25
N ASN A 71 -19.29 -3.64 6.43
CA ASN A 71 -17.85 -3.49 6.37
C ASN A 71 -17.16 -4.32 7.46
N VAL A 72 -16.07 -4.99 7.10
CA VAL A 72 -15.35 -5.91 7.99
C VAL A 72 -13.88 -5.55 8.04
N ARG A 73 -13.31 -5.59 9.25
CA ARG A 73 -11.87 -5.68 9.48
C ARG A 73 -11.48 -7.14 9.59
N MET A 74 -10.40 -7.54 8.94
CA MET A 74 -9.90 -8.91 8.96
C MET A 74 -8.42 -8.98 9.29
N LEU A 75 -8.03 -10.10 9.91
CA LEU A 75 -6.67 -10.54 10.11
C LEU A 75 -6.53 -11.87 9.35
N TYR A 76 -5.50 -12.00 8.54
CA TYR A 76 -5.28 -13.16 7.67
C TYR A 76 -3.80 -13.56 7.66
N THR A 77 -3.52 -14.79 7.26
CA THR A 77 -2.16 -15.28 7.05
C THR A 77 -1.61 -14.77 5.72
N SER A 78 -0.32 -14.44 5.70
CA SER A 78 0.43 -14.10 4.49
C SER A 78 1.79 -14.79 4.54
N THR A 79 2.53 -14.74 3.43
CA THR A 79 3.96 -15.05 3.44
C THR A 79 4.78 -13.77 3.60
N ASP A 80 5.80 -13.81 4.45
CA ASP A 80 6.75 -12.73 4.66
C ASP A 80 7.44 -12.39 3.34
N GLY A 81 7.29 -11.15 2.87
CA GLY A 81 7.90 -10.71 1.63
C GLY A 81 9.39 -10.44 1.70
N VAL A 82 10.01 -10.46 2.88
CA VAL A 82 11.45 -10.25 3.04
C VAL A 82 12.24 -11.53 2.76
N ASP A 83 11.76 -12.67 3.27
CA ASP A 83 12.38 -13.98 3.09
C ASP A 83 11.64 -14.88 2.09
N GLY A 84 10.40 -14.55 1.76
CA GLY A 84 9.56 -15.25 0.79
C GLY A 84 8.99 -16.59 1.27
N LYS A 85 9.03 -16.89 2.57
CA LYS A 85 8.63 -18.22 3.09
C LYS A 85 8.04 -18.23 4.50
N THR A 86 8.36 -17.27 5.36
CA THR A 86 7.90 -17.29 6.76
C THR A 86 6.43 -16.89 6.83
N PRO A 87 5.54 -17.67 7.49
CA PRO A 87 4.16 -17.26 7.69
C PRO A 87 4.05 -16.07 8.64
N VAL A 88 3.31 -15.04 8.23
CA VAL A 88 3.04 -13.82 9.01
C VAL A 88 1.55 -13.53 9.07
N ALA A 89 1.10 -12.78 10.07
CA ALA A 89 -0.26 -12.25 10.11
C ALA A 89 -0.27 -10.84 9.49
N VAL A 90 -1.29 -10.53 8.71
CA VAL A 90 -1.51 -9.21 8.09
C VAL A 90 -2.96 -8.81 8.29
N SER A 91 -3.23 -7.52 8.45
CA SER A 91 -4.58 -6.98 8.59
C SER A 91 -5.07 -6.28 7.32
N GLY A 92 -6.37 -6.08 7.25
CA GLY A 92 -7.02 -5.34 6.17
C GLY A 92 -8.50 -5.13 6.43
N ALA A 93 -9.19 -4.59 5.44
CA ALA A 93 -10.61 -4.32 5.50
C ALA A 93 -11.32 -4.67 4.19
N VAL A 94 -12.59 -5.02 4.29
CA VAL A 94 -13.50 -5.22 3.16
C VAL A 94 -14.63 -4.22 3.28
N TYR A 95 -14.88 -3.46 2.21
CA TYR A 95 -15.96 -2.49 2.11
C TYR A 95 -16.97 -2.93 1.07
N PHE A 96 -18.25 -2.92 1.46
CA PHE A 96 -19.33 -3.34 0.57
C PHE A 96 -20.10 -2.15 0.05
N PRO A 97 -20.49 -2.15 -1.24
CA PRO A 97 -21.44 -1.18 -1.76
C PRO A 97 -22.78 -1.30 -1.03
N LYS A 98 -23.53 -0.20 -0.97
CA LYS A 98 -24.95 -0.26 -0.57
C LYS A 98 -25.75 -1.10 -1.57
N GLY A 99 -26.73 -1.85 -1.07
CA GLY A 99 -27.67 -2.63 -1.88
C GLY A 99 -27.39 -4.13 -1.81
N THR A 100 -27.87 -4.86 -2.83
CA THR A 100 -27.73 -6.32 -2.92
C THR A 100 -26.66 -6.70 -3.92
N PRO A 101 -25.78 -7.68 -3.62
CA PRO A 101 -24.81 -8.17 -4.59
C PRO A 101 -25.51 -8.65 -5.87
N PRO A 102 -24.92 -8.41 -7.05
CA PRO A 102 -25.36 -9.04 -8.30
C PRO A 102 -25.32 -10.57 -8.20
N ALA A 103 -25.95 -11.26 -9.16
CA ALA A 103 -26.04 -12.73 -9.16
C ALA A 103 -24.69 -13.46 -9.04
N ASN A 104 -23.60 -12.85 -9.52
CA ASN A 104 -22.24 -13.40 -9.47
C ASN A 104 -21.36 -12.78 -8.36
N GLY A 105 -21.96 -12.02 -7.43
CA GLY A 105 -21.25 -11.22 -6.45
C GLY A 105 -20.81 -9.85 -6.96
N TRP A 106 -20.36 -9.00 -6.05
CA TRP A 106 -19.73 -7.72 -6.37
C TRP A 106 -18.36 -7.95 -7.01
N PRO A 107 -18.06 -7.35 -8.19
CA PRO A 107 -16.68 -7.24 -8.66
C PRO A 107 -15.80 -6.55 -7.62
N VAL A 108 -14.53 -6.92 -7.57
CA VAL A 108 -13.62 -6.48 -6.51
C VAL A 108 -12.61 -5.48 -7.05
N ILE A 109 -12.50 -4.34 -6.36
CA ILE A 109 -11.35 -3.45 -6.42
C ILE A 109 -10.41 -3.84 -5.27
N ALA A 110 -9.23 -4.35 -5.61
CA ALA A 110 -8.15 -4.54 -4.66
C ALA A 110 -7.39 -3.22 -4.51
N TRP A 111 -7.50 -2.59 -3.35
CA TRP A 111 -6.80 -1.33 -3.09
C TRP A 111 -5.46 -1.58 -2.42
N THR A 112 -4.40 -1.22 -3.12
CA THR A 112 -3.03 -1.15 -2.60
C THR A 112 -2.73 0.31 -2.31
N HIS A 113 -2.82 0.72 -1.04
CA HIS A 113 -2.68 2.12 -0.65
C HIS A 113 -1.27 2.67 -0.86
N GLY A 114 -1.17 4.00 -0.99
CA GLY A 114 0.08 4.74 -0.99
C GLY A 114 0.69 4.84 0.41
N THR A 115 1.69 5.70 0.58
CA THR A 115 2.42 5.86 1.84
C THR A 115 1.52 6.34 2.96
N VAL A 116 1.54 5.63 4.09
CA VAL A 116 0.79 5.96 5.31
C VAL A 116 1.68 6.12 6.54
N GLY A 117 2.96 5.71 6.44
CA GLY A 117 3.91 5.58 7.54
C GLY A 117 4.34 4.12 7.74
N VAL A 118 5.05 3.85 8.83
CA VAL A 118 5.54 2.50 9.21
C VAL A 118 5.10 2.07 10.61
N ALA A 119 4.36 2.92 11.34
CA ALA A 119 3.85 2.62 12.68
C ALA A 119 2.59 1.75 12.62
N ASP A 120 2.32 0.97 13.69
CA ASP A 120 1.16 0.07 13.70
C ASP A 120 -0.16 0.85 13.58
N VAL A 121 -0.22 2.02 14.22
CA VAL A 121 -1.38 2.93 14.15
C VAL A 121 -1.71 3.44 12.74
N CYS A 122 -0.82 3.27 11.76
CA CYS A 122 -1.02 3.73 10.40
C CYS A 122 -1.73 2.70 9.51
N ALA A 123 -2.00 1.50 10.02
CA ALA A 123 -2.83 0.50 9.36
C ALA A 123 -4.17 1.10 8.92
N GLN A 124 -4.48 1.03 7.63
CA GLN A 124 -5.68 1.64 7.05
C GLN A 124 -6.97 0.97 7.53
N SER A 125 -6.93 -0.26 8.00
CA SER A 125 -8.07 -0.88 8.65
C SER A 125 -8.33 -0.36 10.06
N TYR A 126 -7.38 0.36 10.68
CA TYR A 126 -7.45 0.94 12.03
C TYR A 126 -7.72 2.44 12.02
N THR A 127 -7.00 3.18 11.18
CA THR A 127 -7.03 4.65 11.16
C THR A 127 -7.92 5.20 10.05
N GLN A 128 -8.36 6.44 10.21
CA GLN A 128 -9.15 7.13 9.20
C GLN A 128 -8.31 7.43 7.96
N ARG A 129 -8.95 7.32 6.79
CA ARG A 129 -8.35 7.68 5.51
C ARG A 129 -8.39 9.18 5.27
N SER A 130 -7.49 9.63 4.41
CA SER A 130 -7.55 10.96 3.81
C SER A 130 -8.86 11.15 3.04
N ASP A 131 -9.34 12.39 2.95
CA ASP A 131 -10.56 12.69 2.18
C ASP A 131 -10.37 12.44 0.67
N ARG A 132 -9.13 12.56 0.18
CA ARG A 132 -8.75 12.17 -1.18
C ARG A 132 -9.06 10.70 -1.45
N ASP A 133 -8.65 9.82 -0.54
CA ASP A 133 -8.81 8.37 -0.72
C ASP A 133 -10.25 7.94 -0.47
N LYS A 134 -10.96 8.58 0.48
CA LYS A 134 -12.41 8.36 0.66
C LYS A 134 -13.19 8.68 -0.62
N ALA A 135 -12.90 9.81 -1.27
CA ALA A 135 -13.55 10.19 -2.51
C ALA A 135 -13.23 9.22 -3.66
N TYR A 136 -11.96 8.82 -3.79
CA TYR A 136 -11.51 7.88 -4.82
C TYR A 136 -12.17 6.51 -4.68
N LEU A 137 -12.09 5.92 -3.48
CA LEU A 137 -12.67 4.61 -3.19
C LEU A 137 -14.20 4.65 -3.18
N GLY A 138 -14.78 5.73 -2.68
CA GLY A 138 -16.23 5.93 -2.68
C GLY A 138 -16.83 6.00 -4.09
N THR A 139 -16.04 6.41 -5.09
CA THR A 139 -16.44 6.34 -6.50
C THR A 139 -16.64 4.89 -6.96
N PHE A 140 -15.74 3.97 -6.61
CA PHE A 140 -15.88 2.55 -6.98
C PHE A 140 -17.05 1.87 -6.26
N LEU A 141 -17.26 2.18 -4.98
CA LEU A 141 -18.42 1.70 -4.23
C LEU A 141 -19.73 2.17 -4.85
N ALA A 142 -19.80 3.43 -5.32
CA ALA A 142 -20.97 3.95 -6.03
C ALA A 142 -21.25 3.26 -7.37
N GLN A 143 -20.25 2.63 -7.98
CA GLN A 143 -20.39 1.84 -9.21
C GLN A 143 -20.76 0.37 -8.93
N GLY A 144 -20.93 -0.02 -7.66
CA GLY A 144 -21.22 -1.40 -7.28
C GLY A 144 -19.98 -2.29 -7.32
N TYR A 145 -18.81 -1.78 -6.92
CA TYR A 145 -17.62 -2.60 -6.72
C TYR A 145 -17.28 -2.67 -5.23
N ALA A 146 -17.08 -3.88 -4.72
CA ALA A 146 -16.57 -4.07 -3.36
C ALA A 146 -15.07 -3.74 -3.32
N ILE A 147 -14.60 -3.24 -2.18
CA ILE A 147 -13.19 -2.89 -2.00
C ILE A 147 -12.57 -3.84 -1.00
N VAL A 148 -11.46 -4.44 -1.39
CA VAL A 148 -10.65 -5.32 -0.55
C VAL A 148 -9.31 -4.60 -0.37
N ALA A 149 -9.08 -4.11 0.85
CA ALA A 149 -7.97 -3.24 1.20
C ALA A 149 -7.01 -3.98 2.16
N THR A 150 -5.76 -4.12 1.74
CA THR A 150 -4.68 -4.62 2.59
C THR A 150 -4.08 -3.49 3.40
N ASP A 151 -3.63 -3.75 4.63
CA ASP A 151 -2.77 -2.83 5.37
C ASP A 151 -1.28 -3.02 5.02
N TYR A 152 -0.93 -4.16 4.42
CA TYR A 152 0.44 -4.66 4.27
C TYR A 152 1.05 -5.23 5.55
N GLN A 153 1.97 -6.17 5.38
CA GLN A 153 2.78 -6.74 6.45
C GLN A 153 3.43 -5.64 7.30
N GLY A 154 3.34 -5.77 8.61
CA GLY A 154 3.98 -4.87 9.59
C GLY A 154 3.26 -3.55 9.81
N LEU A 155 2.11 -3.32 9.15
CA LEU A 155 1.20 -2.23 9.50
C LEU A 155 0.07 -2.80 10.35
N GLY A 156 0.07 -2.43 11.63
CA GLY A 156 -0.90 -2.89 12.64
C GLY A 156 -0.48 -4.21 13.29
N THR A 157 0.09 -5.12 12.51
CA THR A 157 0.54 -6.44 12.97
C THR A 157 2.01 -6.45 13.39
N PRO A 158 2.44 -7.34 14.30
CA PRO A 158 3.82 -7.35 14.81
C PRO A 158 4.91 -7.40 13.73
N GLY A 159 5.95 -6.57 13.91
CA GLY A 159 7.14 -6.52 13.07
C GLY A 159 7.19 -5.25 12.22
N PRO A 160 8.36 -4.90 11.65
CA PRO A 160 8.48 -3.72 10.81
C PRO A 160 7.67 -3.85 9.53
N HIS A 161 7.07 -2.76 9.06
CA HIS A 161 6.53 -2.65 7.71
C HIS A 161 7.67 -2.58 6.68
N PRO A 162 7.86 -3.56 5.78
CA PRO A 162 8.88 -3.47 4.72
C PRO A 162 8.44 -2.47 3.63
N TYR A 163 8.49 -1.18 3.97
CA TYR A 163 8.05 -0.06 3.14
C TYR A 163 8.71 -0.07 1.76
N VAL A 164 7.89 0.04 0.72
CA VAL A 164 8.22 -0.03 -0.72
C VAL A 164 8.96 -1.30 -1.15
N LEU A 165 8.97 -2.35 -0.30
CA LEU A 165 9.43 -3.67 -0.70
C LEU A 165 8.29 -4.40 -1.42
N THR A 166 8.27 -4.25 -2.74
CA THR A 166 7.20 -4.67 -3.64
C THR A 166 6.71 -6.11 -3.45
N ARG A 167 7.60 -7.08 -3.12
CA ARG A 167 7.19 -8.46 -2.86
C ARG A 167 6.34 -8.60 -1.58
N ALA A 168 6.66 -7.86 -0.51
CA ALA A 168 5.89 -7.89 0.73
C ALA A 168 4.49 -7.32 0.56
N GLU A 169 4.40 -6.20 -0.16
CA GLU A 169 3.13 -5.57 -0.50
C GLU A 169 2.29 -6.47 -1.42
N ALA A 170 2.93 -7.08 -2.43
CA ALA A 170 2.28 -7.97 -3.37
C ALA A 170 1.68 -9.22 -2.70
N TYR A 171 2.45 -9.90 -1.85
CA TYR A 171 1.98 -11.10 -1.14
C TYR A 171 0.86 -10.73 -0.17
N SER A 172 1.03 -9.63 0.57
CA SER A 172 -0.01 -9.11 1.46
C SER A 172 -1.33 -8.85 0.72
N ALA A 173 -1.29 -8.23 -0.45
CA ALA A 173 -2.47 -7.93 -1.26
C ALA A 173 -3.14 -9.19 -1.85
N LEU A 174 -2.34 -10.15 -2.35
CA LEU A 174 -2.87 -11.40 -2.91
C LEU A 174 -3.53 -12.28 -1.84
N ASP A 175 -2.94 -12.35 -0.66
CA ASP A 175 -3.49 -13.11 0.45
C ASP A 175 -4.68 -12.41 1.11
N ASN A 176 -4.73 -11.07 1.07
CA ASN A 176 -5.91 -10.28 1.43
C ASN A 176 -7.11 -10.69 0.55
N LEU A 177 -6.89 -10.78 -0.76
CA LEU A 177 -7.88 -11.20 -1.74
C LEU A 177 -8.36 -12.63 -1.50
N ARG A 178 -7.43 -13.58 -1.29
CA ARG A 178 -7.78 -14.97 -0.96
C ARG A 178 -8.66 -15.05 0.29
N ALA A 179 -8.26 -14.36 1.35
CA ALA A 179 -9.00 -14.35 2.61
C ALA A 179 -10.41 -13.77 2.42
N ALA A 180 -10.53 -12.62 1.74
CA ALA A 180 -11.82 -11.99 1.47
C ALA A 180 -12.73 -12.85 0.60
N LEU A 181 -12.22 -13.41 -0.51
CA LEU A 181 -12.98 -14.26 -1.42
C LEU A 181 -13.46 -15.55 -0.72
N ALA A 182 -12.65 -16.13 0.15
CA ALA A 182 -13.03 -17.30 0.95
C ALA A 182 -14.05 -16.96 2.05
N MET A 183 -13.97 -15.76 2.63
CA MET A 183 -14.87 -15.30 3.70
C MET A 183 -16.27 -14.97 3.18
N PHE A 184 -16.38 -14.52 1.92
CA PHE A 184 -17.63 -14.02 1.33
C PHE A 184 -18.02 -14.73 0.02
N PRO A 185 -18.17 -16.07 0.04
CA PRO A 185 -18.49 -16.83 -1.16
C PRO A 185 -19.86 -16.43 -1.72
N GLY A 186 -19.92 -16.12 -3.02
CA GLY A 186 -21.14 -15.68 -3.70
C GLY A 186 -21.54 -14.21 -3.43
N VAL A 187 -20.87 -13.53 -2.49
CA VAL A 187 -21.04 -12.09 -2.26
C VAL A 187 -19.93 -11.31 -2.95
N LEU A 188 -18.69 -11.78 -2.90
CA LEU A 188 -17.58 -11.25 -3.70
C LEU A 188 -17.36 -12.12 -4.93
N ALA A 189 -17.28 -11.48 -6.09
CA ALA A 189 -16.89 -12.14 -7.33
C ALA A 189 -15.37 -12.29 -7.36
N ASN A 190 -14.85 -13.46 -7.75
CA ASN A 190 -13.45 -13.62 -8.11
C ASN A 190 -13.21 -12.99 -9.49
N LYS A 191 -13.30 -11.66 -9.54
CA LYS A 191 -13.06 -10.81 -10.71
C LYS A 191 -12.52 -9.49 -10.21
N VAL A 192 -11.20 -9.39 -10.22
CA VAL A 192 -10.45 -8.39 -9.47
C VAL A 192 -9.79 -7.37 -10.40
N VAL A 193 -9.87 -6.10 -10.06
CA VAL A 193 -9.00 -5.05 -10.62
C VAL A 193 -8.20 -4.44 -9.48
N LEU A 194 -6.88 -4.30 -9.65
CA LEU A 194 -6.04 -3.61 -8.69
C LEU A 194 -6.05 -2.11 -8.93
N VAL A 195 -6.03 -1.32 -7.86
CA VAL A 195 -5.85 0.12 -7.94
C VAL A 195 -4.87 0.59 -6.88
N GLY A 196 -3.92 1.45 -7.27
CA GLY A 196 -2.91 1.97 -6.37
C GLY A 196 -2.27 3.26 -6.86
N GLN A 197 -1.73 4.04 -5.92
CA GLN A 197 -1.01 5.28 -6.19
C GLN A 197 0.29 5.36 -5.37
N SER A 198 1.33 6.00 -5.90
CA SER A 198 2.62 6.18 -5.23
C SER A 198 3.24 4.83 -4.85
N GLN A 199 3.63 4.58 -3.60
CA GLN A 199 3.94 3.23 -3.07
C GLN A 199 2.95 2.18 -3.59
N GLY A 200 1.66 2.46 -3.48
CA GLY A 200 0.58 1.58 -3.91
C GLY A 200 0.56 1.27 -5.42
N SER A 201 1.13 2.16 -6.24
CA SER A 201 1.29 1.88 -7.67
C SER A 201 2.35 0.79 -7.90
N GLY A 202 3.45 0.84 -7.13
CA GLY A 202 4.49 -0.18 -7.13
C GLY A 202 3.96 -1.51 -6.62
N ALA A 203 3.18 -1.48 -5.54
CA ALA A 203 2.45 -2.62 -5.01
C ALA A 203 1.49 -3.22 -6.05
N THR A 204 0.67 -2.40 -6.73
CA THR A 204 -0.21 -2.86 -7.81
C THR A 204 0.57 -3.58 -8.91
N ILE A 205 1.64 -2.98 -9.43
CA ILE A 205 2.45 -3.56 -10.50
C ILE A 205 3.08 -4.89 -10.04
N ALA A 206 3.60 -4.93 -8.82
CA ALA A 206 4.19 -6.13 -8.24
C ALA A 206 3.15 -7.23 -8.01
N THR A 207 1.96 -6.89 -7.51
CA THR A 207 0.86 -7.85 -7.35
C THR A 207 0.48 -8.47 -8.70
N LEU A 208 0.38 -7.66 -9.76
CA LEU A 208 0.12 -8.16 -11.12
C LEU A 208 1.22 -9.11 -11.60
N GLN A 209 2.48 -8.81 -11.28
CA GLN A 209 3.63 -9.64 -11.65
C GLN A 209 3.65 -10.97 -10.90
N TYR A 210 3.37 -10.96 -9.59
CA TYR A 210 3.45 -12.14 -8.73
C TYR A 210 2.19 -13.02 -8.79
N ALA A 211 1.02 -12.48 -9.16
CA ALA A 211 -0.23 -13.22 -9.16
C ALA A 211 -0.18 -14.56 -9.91
N PRO A 212 0.37 -14.67 -11.14
CA PRO A 212 0.35 -15.93 -11.88
C PRO A 212 1.12 -17.08 -11.23
N THR A 213 2.12 -16.77 -10.38
CA THR A 213 2.96 -17.79 -9.73
C THR A 213 2.63 -17.97 -8.26
N TYR A 214 2.26 -16.90 -7.56
CA TYR A 214 1.98 -16.92 -6.13
C TYR A 214 0.50 -17.20 -5.80
N ALA A 215 -0.41 -16.61 -6.57
CA ALA A 215 -1.85 -16.71 -6.36
C ALA A 215 -2.65 -16.88 -7.66
N PRO A 216 -2.40 -17.96 -8.43
CA PRO A 216 -3.10 -18.20 -9.69
C PRO A 216 -4.61 -18.44 -9.53
N ASP A 217 -5.06 -18.70 -8.30
CA ASP A 217 -6.46 -18.84 -7.91
C ASP A 217 -7.21 -17.50 -7.83
N VAL A 218 -6.51 -16.36 -7.76
CA VAL A 218 -7.10 -15.02 -7.74
C VAL A 218 -7.19 -14.49 -9.18
N HIS A 219 -8.42 -14.29 -9.67
CA HIS A 219 -8.66 -13.88 -11.05
C HIS A 219 -8.63 -12.37 -11.20
N ILE A 220 -7.41 -11.86 -11.44
CA ILE A 220 -7.17 -10.46 -11.74
C ILE A 220 -7.34 -10.22 -13.25
N VAL A 221 -8.08 -9.17 -13.61
CA VAL A 221 -8.38 -8.84 -15.02
C VAL A 221 -7.74 -7.52 -15.49
N GLY A 222 -7.12 -6.75 -14.59
CA GLY A 222 -6.37 -5.55 -14.93
C GLY A 222 -5.88 -4.80 -13.68
N GLY A 223 -5.18 -3.69 -13.88
CA GLY A 223 -4.76 -2.81 -12.80
C GLY A 223 -4.69 -1.33 -13.21
N VAL A 224 -4.77 -0.45 -12.21
CA VAL A 224 -4.64 1.01 -12.32
C VAL A 224 -3.52 1.46 -11.39
N ALA A 225 -2.46 2.02 -11.96
CA ALA A 225 -1.28 2.50 -11.23
C ALA A 225 -1.05 3.99 -11.54
N THR A 226 -1.29 4.87 -10.57
CA THR A 226 -1.07 6.33 -10.72
C THR A 226 0.13 6.80 -9.93
N GLY A 227 0.82 7.87 -10.38
CA GLY A 227 2.04 8.35 -9.70
C GLY A 227 3.08 7.24 -9.57
N VAL A 228 3.47 6.65 -10.70
CA VAL A 228 4.18 5.37 -10.75
C VAL A 228 5.52 5.42 -10.01
N ALA A 229 5.66 4.58 -8.99
CA ALA A 229 6.88 4.34 -8.23
C ALA A 229 7.30 2.86 -8.40
N PHE A 230 8.02 2.56 -9.48
CA PHE A 230 8.52 1.21 -9.75
C PHE A 230 9.84 1.25 -10.53
N GLY A 231 10.88 0.66 -9.96
CA GLY A 231 12.23 0.65 -10.52
C GLY A 231 12.62 -0.69 -11.16
N PHE A 232 13.36 -0.63 -12.26
CA PHE A 232 13.97 -1.78 -12.91
C PHE A 232 15.48 -1.86 -12.64
N SER A 233 16.03 -3.08 -12.58
CA SER A 233 17.48 -3.34 -12.65
C SER A 233 17.85 -4.18 -13.87
N GLY A 234 19.09 -4.05 -14.32
CA GLY A 234 19.63 -4.78 -15.47
C GLY A 234 19.73 -3.91 -16.73
N THR A 235 20.03 -4.56 -17.86
CA THR A 235 20.14 -3.86 -19.16
C THR A 235 18.75 -3.51 -19.68
N ASN A 236 18.48 -2.22 -19.85
CA ASN A 236 17.21 -1.72 -20.35
C ASN A 236 17.30 -1.41 -21.85
N PRO A 237 16.53 -2.12 -22.72
CA PRO A 237 16.54 -1.86 -24.16
C PRO A 237 15.66 -0.68 -24.58
N ALA A 238 14.80 -0.17 -23.69
CA ALA A 238 13.84 0.89 -24.00
C ALA A 238 14.45 2.29 -23.88
N PRO A 239 13.91 3.30 -24.59
CA PRO A 239 14.27 4.70 -24.37
C PRO A 239 14.12 5.09 -22.89
N GLN A 240 15.12 5.78 -22.35
CA GLN A 240 15.11 6.33 -20.99
C GLN A 240 15.42 7.82 -21.05
N ILE A 241 14.83 8.58 -20.14
CA ILE A 241 15.18 9.99 -19.93
C ILE A 241 15.84 10.17 -18.57
N PRO A 242 16.78 11.13 -18.44
CA PRO A 242 17.38 11.43 -17.15
C PRO A 242 16.31 11.82 -16.12
N ALA A 243 16.31 11.15 -14.98
CA ALA A 243 15.62 11.64 -13.80
C ALA A 243 16.52 12.69 -13.10
N PRO A 244 15.96 13.74 -12.48
CA PRO A 244 16.73 14.65 -11.65
C PRO A 244 17.46 13.84 -10.57
N VAL A 245 18.79 13.87 -10.58
CA VAL A 245 19.59 13.25 -9.51
C VAL A 245 19.75 14.31 -8.43
N VAL A 246 19.13 14.09 -7.28
CA VAL A 246 19.43 14.88 -6.08
C VAL A 246 20.75 14.36 -5.52
N SER A 247 21.76 15.21 -5.42
CA SER A 247 23.17 14.80 -5.26
C SER A 247 23.49 13.98 -4.00
N ASN A 248 22.58 13.98 -3.01
CA ASN A 248 22.72 13.28 -1.73
C ASN A 248 21.78 12.08 -1.60
N SER A 249 20.98 11.77 -2.63
CA SER A 249 20.07 10.64 -2.62
C SER A 249 20.81 9.33 -2.45
N LEU A 250 20.41 8.56 -1.43
CA LEU A 250 20.90 7.20 -1.24
C LEU A 250 20.02 6.17 -1.97
N LEU A 251 18.83 6.58 -2.42
CA LEU A 251 17.77 5.67 -2.83
C LEU A 251 17.34 5.96 -4.27
N PRO A 252 17.33 4.96 -5.17
CA PRO A 252 16.88 5.14 -6.55
C PRO A 252 15.34 5.27 -6.68
N VAL A 253 14.61 5.23 -5.56
CA VAL A 253 13.14 5.17 -5.50
C VAL A 253 12.51 6.35 -4.77
N SER A 254 13.28 7.16 -4.03
CA SER A 254 12.80 8.30 -3.24
C SER A 254 13.69 9.53 -3.50
N GLY A 255 13.05 10.67 -3.72
CA GLY A 255 13.70 11.99 -3.79
C GLY A 255 13.38 12.83 -2.55
N ASP A 256 13.05 12.16 -1.44
CA ASP A 256 12.43 12.74 -0.25
C ASP A 256 13.04 12.14 1.02
N ALA A 257 13.34 12.99 2.01
CA ALA A 257 14.05 12.55 3.21
C ALA A 257 13.17 11.71 4.15
N LEU A 258 11.88 12.01 4.22
CA LEU A 258 10.95 11.23 5.02
C LEU A 258 10.77 9.83 4.44
N GLU A 259 10.62 9.67 3.12
CA GLU A 259 10.57 8.34 2.49
C GLU A 259 11.83 7.50 2.77
N ASP A 260 13.02 8.12 2.69
CA ASP A 260 14.29 7.51 3.09
C ASP A 260 14.24 7.03 4.55
N MET A 261 13.76 7.88 5.47
CA MET A 261 13.60 7.55 6.88
C MET A 261 12.63 6.38 7.12
N LEU A 262 11.53 6.31 6.37
CA LEU A 262 10.59 5.19 6.43
C LEU A 262 11.25 3.89 5.95
N ILE A 263 12.10 3.93 4.91
CA ILE A 263 12.89 2.78 4.48
C ILE A 263 13.86 2.32 5.57
N TRP A 264 14.55 3.27 6.22
CA TRP A 264 15.50 2.98 7.30
C TRP A 264 14.83 2.44 8.56
N ARG A 265 13.52 2.68 8.74
CA ARG A 265 12.72 2.22 9.90
C ARG A 265 11.90 0.96 9.63
N GLY A 266 11.51 0.77 8.39
CA GLY A 266 10.73 -0.36 7.94
C GLY A 266 11.59 -1.45 7.34
N THR A 267 11.95 -1.28 6.07
CA THR A 267 12.65 -2.30 5.27
C THR A 267 14.02 -2.67 5.83
N ALA A 268 14.82 -1.71 6.27
CA ALA A 268 16.17 -1.98 6.74
C ALA A 268 16.22 -2.93 7.97
N PRO A 269 15.46 -2.69 9.06
CA PRO A 269 15.39 -3.64 10.18
C PRO A 269 14.63 -4.93 9.85
N ALA A 270 13.71 -4.92 8.87
CA ALA A 270 13.06 -6.15 8.39
C ALA A 270 14.08 -7.12 7.77
N GLU A 271 15.12 -6.60 7.12
CA GLU A 271 16.21 -7.39 6.53
C GLU A 271 17.34 -7.70 7.50
N ASN A 272 17.72 -6.71 8.29
CA ASN A 272 18.80 -6.82 9.26
C ASN A 272 18.35 -6.18 10.57
N PRO A 273 17.91 -6.99 11.56
CA PRO A 273 17.46 -6.48 12.85
C PRO A 273 18.49 -5.63 13.62
N ALA A 274 19.78 -5.69 13.24
CA ALA A 274 20.85 -4.89 13.81
C ALA A 274 21.16 -3.59 13.02
N PHE A 275 20.37 -3.26 11.99
CA PHE A 275 20.56 -2.03 11.21
C PHE A 275 20.34 -0.79 12.09
N ASP A 276 21.25 0.19 12.00
CA ASP A 276 21.12 1.47 12.67
C ASP A 276 21.72 2.62 11.83
N ILE A 277 20.84 3.51 11.35
CA ILE A 277 21.23 4.73 10.61
C ILE A 277 21.47 5.94 11.52
N THR A 278 21.06 5.86 12.80
CA THR A 278 21.05 6.99 13.75
C THR A 278 22.38 7.73 13.87
N PRO A 279 23.55 7.07 13.84
CA PRO A 279 24.84 7.75 13.88
C PRO A 279 25.08 8.73 12.72
N TYR A 280 24.39 8.56 11.60
CA TYR A 280 24.56 9.32 10.36
C TYR A 280 23.52 10.42 10.17
N LEU A 281 22.44 10.41 10.96
CA LEU A 281 21.40 11.44 10.92
C LEU A 281 21.92 12.78 11.46
N SER A 282 21.49 13.87 10.82
CA SER A 282 21.67 15.21 11.35
C SER A 282 20.87 15.41 12.64
N ASP A 283 21.27 16.38 13.46
CA ASP A 283 20.58 16.61 14.74
C ASP A 283 19.14 17.10 14.53
N SER A 284 18.87 17.84 13.44
CA SER A 284 17.51 18.26 13.06
C SER A 284 16.63 17.11 12.57
N ALA A 285 17.22 16.07 11.94
CA ALA A 285 16.48 14.92 11.42
C ALA A 285 16.07 13.89 12.49
N LYS A 286 16.80 13.82 13.61
CA LYS A 286 16.55 12.80 14.65
C LYS A 286 15.13 12.85 15.25
N PRO A 287 14.53 14.00 15.56
CA PRO A 287 13.15 14.06 16.04
C PRO A 287 12.15 13.49 15.04
N LEU A 288 12.27 13.84 13.75
CA LEU A 288 11.44 13.28 12.69
C LEU A 288 11.61 11.76 12.60
N PHE A 289 12.86 11.28 12.56
CA PHE A 289 13.18 9.85 12.51
C PHE A 289 12.71 9.05 13.74
N ALA A 290 12.58 9.70 14.90
CA ALA A 290 11.99 9.11 16.09
C ALA A 290 10.45 9.10 16.03
N ALA A 291 9.84 10.10 15.39
CA ALA A 291 8.40 10.19 15.24
C ALA A 291 7.81 9.14 14.28
N THR A 292 8.60 8.62 13.32
CA THR A 292 8.13 7.65 12.31
C THR A 292 7.59 6.34 12.91
N ILE A 293 8.00 5.98 14.12
CA ILE A 293 7.54 4.75 14.78
C ILE A 293 6.20 4.91 15.49
N THR A 294 5.69 6.13 15.65
CA THR A 294 4.44 6.44 16.39
C THR A 294 3.47 7.35 15.63
N ASN A 295 3.85 7.87 14.47
CA ASN A 295 3.03 8.82 13.70
C ASN A 295 2.88 8.36 12.26
N CYS A 296 1.80 8.83 11.65
CA CYS A 296 1.48 8.58 10.24
C CYS A 296 1.87 9.76 9.36
N ILE A 297 1.84 9.52 8.05
CA ILE A 297 2.48 10.34 7.03
C ILE A 297 2.17 11.85 7.15
N ASP A 298 0.90 12.25 7.31
CA ASP A 298 0.51 13.67 7.37
C ASP A 298 1.23 14.46 8.49
N THR A 299 1.35 13.84 9.67
CA THR A 299 2.07 14.44 10.81
C THR A 299 3.57 14.52 10.50
N LEU A 300 4.12 13.48 9.88
CA LEU A 300 5.55 13.40 9.56
C LEU A 300 5.94 14.41 8.48
N GLU A 301 5.14 14.56 7.42
CA GLU A 301 5.33 15.57 6.37
C GLU A 301 5.25 16.99 6.93
N THR A 302 4.32 17.22 7.88
CA THR A 302 4.23 18.51 8.59
C THR A 302 5.51 18.79 9.38
N MET A 303 6.03 17.78 10.10
CA MET A 303 7.28 17.90 10.85
C MET A 303 8.46 18.18 9.91
N GLU A 304 8.61 17.38 8.86
CA GLU A 304 9.66 17.54 7.83
C GLU A 304 9.68 18.96 7.27
N SER A 305 8.51 19.44 6.82
CA SER A 305 8.34 20.78 6.26
C SER A 305 8.66 21.88 7.28
N SER A 306 8.18 21.75 8.52
CA SER A 306 8.38 22.75 9.58
C SER A 306 9.84 22.91 10.01
N GLU A 307 10.60 21.81 9.95
CA GLU A 307 12.01 21.78 10.33
C GLU A 307 12.95 21.99 9.13
N GLY A 308 12.39 22.17 7.92
CA GLY A 308 13.15 22.33 6.68
C GLY A 308 14.06 21.13 6.38
N ILE A 309 13.62 19.93 6.78
CA ILE A 309 14.35 18.69 6.50
C ILE A 309 14.19 18.38 5.00
N THR A 310 15.30 18.00 4.37
CA THR A 310 15.37 17.69 2.94
C THR A 310 16.33 16.54 2.75
N GLU A 311 16.26 15.90 1.58
CA GLU A 311 17.21 14.87 1.18
C GLU A 311 18.67 15.37 1.24
N ALA A 312 18.89 16.66 1.04
CA ALA A 312 20.22 17.27 1.11
C ALA A 312 20.78 17.39 2.53
N ASN A 313 19.94 17.42 3.58
CA ASN A 313 20.36 17.79 4.94
C ASN A 313 20.00 16.79 6.05
N TYR A 314 19.22 15.74 5.76
CA TYR A 314 18.79 14.80 6.80
C TYR A 314 19.93 13.93 7.34
N LEU A 315 21.00 13.76 6.55
CA LEU A 315 22.25 13.11 6.95
C LEU A 315 23.33 14.13 7.24
N LYS A 316 24.03 13.99 8.38
CA LYS A 316 25.26 14.76 8.67
C LYS A 316 26.52 14.11 8.11
N ALA A 317 26.45 12.83 7.72
CA ALA A 317 27.55 12.10 7.13
C ALA A 317 26.99 10.96 6.26
N ARG A 318 27.69 10.64 5.16
CA ARG A 318 27.31 9.53 4.29
C ARG A 318 27.53 8.19 5.02
N PRO A 319 26.51 7.33 5.13
CA PRO A 319 26.69 6.01 5.73
C PRO A 319 27.61 5.12 4.86
N PRO A 320 28.36 4.18 5.46
CA PRO A 320 29.15 3.20 4.72
C PRO A 320 28.27 2.42 3.75
N ALA A 321 28.79 2.15 2.55
CA ALA A 321 28.08 1.34 1.56
C ALA A 321 27.73 -0.06 2.11
N SER A 322 28.57 -0.63 2.99
CA SER A 322 28.30 -1.92 3.64
C SER A 322 27.05 -1.91 4.54
N LEU A 323 26.63 -0.74 5.03
CA LEU A 323 25.42 -0.59 5.84
C LEU A 323 24.18 -0.50 4.96
N VAL A 324 24.19 0.34 3.92
CA VAL A 324 22.99 0.67 3.14
C VAL A 324 22.82 -0.17 1.88
N ALA A 325 23.90 -0.58 1.20
CA ALA A 325 23.81 -1.29 -0.08
C ALA A 325 22.98 -2.58 -0.05
N PRO A 326 23.01 -3.41 1.03
CA PRO A 326 22.14 -4.57 1.12
C PRO A 326 20.64 -4.20 1.03
N VAL A 327 20.22 -3.17 1.76
CA VAL A 327 18.84 -2.65 1.74
C VAL A 327 18.51 -2.08 0.37
N LEU A 328 19.39 -1.24 -0.18
CA LEU A 328 19.18 -0.59 -1.48
C LEU A 328 19.04 -1.58 -2.64
N SER A 329 19.74 -2.72 -2.57
CA SER A 329 19.72 -3.74 -3.62
C SER A 329 18.37 -4.42 -3.82
N ARG A 330 17.41 -4.18 -2.92
CA ARG A 330 16.13 -4.88 -2.84
C ARG A 330 14.99 -4.19 -3.57
N PHE A 331 15.11 -2.89 -3.81
CA PHE A 331 14.08 -2.09 -4.47
C PHE A 331 13.95 -2.33 -5.97
N PRO A 332 15.04 -2.39 -6.77
CA PRO A 332 14.87 -2.49 -8.21
C PRO A 332 14.54 -3.91 -8.64
N THR A 333 13.46 -4.08 -9.40
CA THR A 333 13.03 -5.37 -9.93
C THR A 333 13.87 -5.75 -11.15
N PRO A 334 14.46 -6.96 -11.22
CA PRO A 334 15.16 -7.40 -12.42
C PRO A 334 14.25 -7.37 -13.65
N ILE A 335 14.70 -6.75 -14.73
CA ILE A 335 14.01 -6.79 -16.04
C ILE A 335 13.82 -8.24 -16.49
N ALA A 336 14.84 -9.07 -16.26
CA ALA A 336 14.78 -10.49 -16.54
C ALA A 336 13.70 -11.15 -15.67
N GLY A 337 12.65 -11.66 -16.32
CA GLY A 337 11.53 -12.32 -15.64
C GLY A 337 10.40 -11.39 -15.21
N PHE A 338 10.52 -10.07 -15.43
CA PHE A 338 9.37 -9.18 -15.26
C PHE A 338 8.31 -9.48 -16.32
N SER A 339 7.06 -9.61 -15.87
CA SER A 339 5.94 -9.89 -16.75
C SER A 339 4.64 -9.50 -16.07
N VAL A 340 3.83 -8.71 -16.76
CA VAL A 340 2.43 -8.46 -16.43
C VAL A 340 1.59 -8.92 -17.63
N LYS A 341 0.60 -9.79 -17.39
CA LYS A 341 -0.17 -10.48 -18.45
C LYS A 341 -1.59 -9.97 -18.64
N VAL A 342 -1.96 -8.94 -17.89
CA VAL A 342 -3.26 -8.28 -17.96
C VAL A 342 -3.07 -6.80 -18.27
N PRO A 343 -4.08 -6.13 -18.82
CA PRO A 343 -4.04 -4.70 -19.05
C PRO A 343 -3.64 -3.87 -17.83
N LEU A 344 -2.81 -2.86 -18.05
CA LEU A 344 -2.41 -1.88 -17.03
C LEU A 344 -2.76 -0.47 -17.50
N PHE A 345 -3.60 0.22 -16.74
CA PHE A 345 -3.77 1.66 -16.85
C PHE A 345 -2.72 2.36 -16.01
N THR A 346 -2.09 3.40 -16.56
CA THR A 346 -1.25 4.31 -15.78
C THR A 346 -1.67 5.76 -15.94
N GLY A 347 -1.49 6.54 -14.88
CA GLY A 347 -1.82 7.97 -14.86
C GLY A 347 -0.72 8.81 -14.23
N THR A 348 -0.32 9.89 -14.89
CA THR A 348 0.74 10.77 -14.41
C THR A 348 0.29 12.23 -14.44
N GLY A 349 0.29 12.88 -13.27
CA GLY A 349 0.15 14.32 -13.18
C GLY A 349 1.37 15.03 -13.76
N LEU A 350 1.18 16.01 -14.65
CA LEU A 350 2.31 16.75 -15.23
C LEU A 350 2.89 17.78 -14.26
N ALA A 351 2.25 18.03 -13.11
CA ALA A 351 2.77 18.80 -11.98
C ALA A 351 3.20 17.90 -10.81
N ASP A 352 3.37 16.59 -11.02
CA ASP A 352 3.89 15.65 -10.04
C ASP A 352 5.39 15.86 -9.81
N SER A 353 5.73 16.51 -8.71
CA SER A 353 7.11 16.77 -8.28
C SER A 353 7.66 15.71 -7.31
N LEU A 354 6.86 14.74 -6.90
CA LEU A 354 7.26 13.73 -5.91
C LEU A 354 7.92 12.54 -6.61
N THR A 355 7.16 11.80 -7.43
CA THR A 355 7.73 10.71 -8.23
C THR A 355 8.37 11.22 -9.51
N GLY A 356 7.83 12.33 -10.04
CA GLY A 356 8.33 12.95 -11.27
C GLY A 356 7.89 12.23 -12.54
N THR A 357 7.67 13.01 -13.60
CA THR A 357 7.34 12.48 -14.93
C THR A 357 8.43 11.58 -15.54
N PRO A 358 9.75 11.76 -15.29
CA PRO A 358 10.78 10.87 -15.81
C PRO A 358 10.70 9.44 -15.28
N ALA A 359 10.43 9.26 -13.99
CA ALA A 359 10.33 7.93 -13.40
C ALA A 359 9.17 7.13 -14.02
N ALA A 360 8.00 7.76 -14.17
CA ALA A 360 6.85 7.17 -14.83
C ALA A 360 7.14 6.80 -16.29
N TYR A 361 7.73 7.72 -17.07
CA TYR A 361 8.10 7.44 -18.46
C TYR A 361 9.08 6.26 -18.57
N ASN A 362 10.11 6.24 -17.73
CA ASN A 362 11.15 5.21 -17.74
C ASN A 362 10.57 3.83 -17.44
N PHE A 363 9.69 3.72 -16.43
CA PHE A 363 8.95 2.48 -16.17
C PHE A 363 8.09 2.07 -17.37
N ILE A 364 7.24 2.97 -17.88
CA ILE A 364 6.25 2.66 -18.93
C ILE A 364 6.94 2.26 -20.22
N SER A 365 7.97 2.99 -20.63
CA SER A 365 8.76 2.66 -21.82
C SER A 365 9.37 1.26 -21.72
N THR A 366 9.91 0.93 -20.53
CA THR A 366 10.47 -0.41 -20.27
C THR A 366 9.39 -1.48 -20.31
N ALA A 367 8.30 -1.31 -19.56
CA ALA A 367 7.21 -2.27 -19.49
C ALA A 367 6.54 -2.51 -20.86
N CYS A 368 6.34 -1.45 -21.65
CA CYS A 368 5.90 -1.57 -23.04
C CYS A 368 6.89 -2.39 -23.90
N SER A 369 8.20 -2.18 -23.76
CA SER A 369 9.21 -2.98 -24.48
C SER A 369 9.21 -4.46 -24.09
N LEU A 370 8.71 -4.77 -22.89
CA LEU A 370 8.54 -6.14 -22.37
C LEU A 370 7.17 -6.75 -22.74
N GLY A 371 6.35 -6.04 -23.50
CA GLY A 371 5.06 -6.53 -24.00
C GLY A 371 3.90 -6.39 -23.01
N VAL A 372 4.00 -5.49 -22.03
CA VAL A 372 2.85 -5.14 -21.19
C VAL A 372 1.89 -4.24 -21.97
N ASP A 373 0.60 -4.59 -21.99
CA ASP A 373 -0.44 -3.76 -22.59
C ASP A 373 -0.78 -2.58 -21.67
N ILE A 374 -0.20 -1.42 -21.97
CA ILE A 374 -0.37 -0.20 -21.15
C ILE A 374 -1.25 0.83 -21.86
N GLU A 375 -2.25 1.34 -21.13
CA GLU A 375 -3.00 2.57 -21.46
C GLU A 375 -2.52 3.69 -20.51
N TRP A 376 -1.66 4.59 -21.01
CA TRP A 376 -1.08 5.67 -20.21
C TRP A 376 -1.68 7.04 -20.51
N HIS A 377 -2.06 7.77 -19.47
CA HIS A 377 -2.58 9.14 -19.57
C HIS A 377 -1.76 10.15 -18.78
N TYR A 378 -1.64 11.34 -19.35
CA TYR A 378 -1.09 12.52 -18.69
C TYR A 378 -2.20 13.47 -18.26
N TYR A 379 -2.03 14.08 -17.08
CA TYR A 379 -2.97 15.04 -16.53
C TYR A 379 -2.32 16.41 -16.32
N PRO A 380 -2.54 17.37 -17.24
CA PRO A 380 -1.97 18.71 -17.14
C PRO A 380 -2.33 19.43 -15.83
N GLY A 381 -1.33 20.03 -15.20
CA GLY A 381 -1.45 20.77 -13.95
C GLY A 381 -1.92 19.97 -12.72
N LEU A 382 -2.08 18.65 -12.83
CA LEU A 382 -2.34 17.80 -11.67
C LEU A 382 -1.03 17.41 -10.98
N THR A 383 -0.99 17.53 -9.65
CA THR A 383 0.10 17.10 -8.78
C THR A 383 0.07 15.59 -8.56
N HIS A 384 1.03 15.09 -7.80
CA HIS A 384 1.10 13.69 -7.37
C HIS A 384 -0.22 13.22 -6.73
N SER A 385 -0.79 14.07 -5.87
CA SER A 385 -2.04 13.80 -5.16
C SER A 385 -3.28 14.04 -6.03
N GLY A 386 -3.28 15.13 -6.81
CA GLY A 386 -4.41 15.49 -7.68
C GLY A 386 -4.68 14.45 -8.77
N ALA A 387 -3.64 13.79 -9.27
CA ALA A 387 -3.75 12.78 -10.32
C ALA A 387 -4.59 11.55 -9.92
N VAL A 388 -4.70 11.22 -8.63
CA VAL A 388 -5.49 10.07 -8.14
C VAL A 388 -6.94 10.18 -8.60
N ASN A 389 -7.65 11.20 -8.11
CA ASN A 389 -9.05 11.44 -8.44
C ASN A 389 -9.19 12.00 -9.86
N GLY A 390 -8.22 12.79 -10.32
CA GLY A 390 -8.22 13.32 -11.69
C GLY A 390 -8.22 12.21 -12.75
N SER A 391 -7.59 11.07 -12.46
CA SER A 391 -7.55 9.94 -13.39
C SER A 391 -8.89 9.23 -13.60
N LEU A 392 -9.87 9.40 -12.70
CA LEU A 392 -11.16 8.69 -12.75
C LEU A 392 -11.92 8.92 -14.06
N VAL A 393 -11.66 10.03 -14.76
CA VAL A 393 -12.24 10.29 -16.08
C VAL A 393 -11.88 9.22 -17.12
N ASP A 394 -10.69 8.61 -17.00
CA ASP A 394 -10.18 7.58 -17.91
C ASP A 394 -10.06 6.20 -17.24
N SER A 395 -9.61 6.17 -15.98
CA SER A 395 -9.38 4.92 -15.24
C SER A 395 -10.69 4.18 -14.95
N LEU A 396 -11.79 4.88 -14.67
CA LEU A 396 -13.08 4.23 -14.43
C LEU A 396 -13.65 3.57 -15.71
N PRO A 397 -13.65 4.22 -16.89
CA PRO A 397 -13.92 3.54 -18.15
C PRO A 397 -13.01 2.33 -18.43
N PHE A 398 -11.71 2.43 -18.16
CA PHE A 398 -10.78 1.30 -18.28
C PHE A 398 -11.20 0.12 -17.39
N ILE A 399 -11.47 0.37 -16.10
CA ILE A 399 -11.95 -0.64 -15.14
C ILE A 399 -13.21 -1.33 -15.64
N LYS A 400 -14.17 -0.56 -16.17
CA LYS A 400 -15.42 -1.10 -16.74
C LYS A 400 -15.14 -2.05 -17.90
N LYS A 401 -14.24 -1.68 -18.83
CA LYS A 401 -13.87 -2.53 -19.98
C LYS A 401 -13.24 -3.84 -19.54
N VAL A 402 -12.22 -3.79 -18.67
CA VAL A 402 -11.53 -5.02 -18.22
C VAL A 402 -12.46 -5.92 -17.40
N LEU A 403 -13.35 -5.34 -16.59
CA LEU A 403 -14.41 -6.09 -15.89
C LEU A 403 -15.48 -6.64 -16.85
N ALA A 404 -15.68 -6.07 -18.02
CA ALA A 404 -16.57 -6.62 -19.05
C ALA A 404 -15.87 -7.66 -19.95
N GLY A 405 -14.54 -7.79 -19.86
CA GLY A 405 -13.75 -8.59 -20.80
C GLY A 405 -13.62 -7.92 -22.18
N GLU A 406 -13.85 -6.62 -22.26
CA GLU A 406 -13.69 -5.82 -23.46
C GLU A 406 -12.21 -5.49 -23.69
N PRO A 407 -11.76 -5.39 -24.95
CA PRO A 407 -10.40 -4.99 -25.25
C PRO A 407 -10.13 -3.55 -24.79
N VAL A 408 -8.94 -3.32 -24.21
CA VAL A 408 -8.40 -1.99 -23.98
C VAL A 408 -7.42 -1.62 -25.08
N VAL A 409 -7.19 -0.32 -25.28
CA VAL A 409 -6.28 0.15 -26.32
C VAL A 409 -4.96 0.54 -25.68
N SER A 410 -3.92 -0.24 -25.92
CA SER A 410 -2.59 0.16 -25.51
C SER A 410 -2.06 1.31 -26.39
N ASN A 411 -1.36 2.26 -25.77
CA ASN A 411 -0.68 3.36 -26.45
C ASN A 411 0.86 3.27 -26.39
N CYS A 412 1.40 2.07 -26.13
CA CYS A 412 2.84 1.80 -26.10
C CYS A 412 3.59 2.18 -27.39
N SER A 413 2.94 2.13 -28.56
CA SER A 413 3.55 2.47 -29.84
C SER A 413 3.64 3.98 -30.11
N SER A 414 2.97 4.79 -29.29
CA SER A 414 2.84 6.24 -29.44
C SER A 414 3.22 6.99 -28.16
N LEU A 415 4.08 6.41 -27.31
CA LEU A 415 4.52 7.06 -26.09
C LEU A 415 5.18 8.40 -26.39
N VAL A 416 4.77 9.43 -25.65
CA VAL A 416 5.33 10.78 -25.75
C VAL A 416 6.17 11.02 -24.50
N VAL A 417 7.43 11.39 -24.71
CA VAL A 417 8.33 11.84 -23.63
C VAL A 417 7.68 13.04 -22.93
N PRO A 418 7.58 13.04 -21.59
CA PRO A 418 6.96 14.15 -20.89
C PRO A 418 7.79 15.43 -21.09
N GLY A 419 7.10 16.56 -21.18
CA GLY A 419 7.75 17.86 -21.14
C GLY A 419 8.29 18.19 -19.73
N PRO A 420 8.82 19.42 -19.54
CA PRO A 420 9.18 19.92 -18.22
C PRO A 420 8.00 19.85 -17.24
N LEU A 421 8.32 19.74 -15.95
CA LEU A 421 7.33 19.79 -14.87
C LEU A 421 6.46 21.05 -15.02
N GLN A 422 5.14 20.86 -14.95
CA GLN A 422 4.16 21.93 -15.04
C GLN A 422 3.86 22.52 -13.67
N PRO A 423 3.39 23.79 -13.59
CA PRO A 423 2.83 24.31 -12.36
C PRO A 423 1.52 23.59 -12.01
N ALA A 424 1.26 23.42 -10.72
CA ALA A 424 -0.02 22.91 -10.23
C ALA A 424 -1.17 23.87 -10.58
N THR A 425 -2.30 23.32 -11.05
CA THR A 425 -3.53 24.08 -11.31
C THR A 425 -4.14 24.55 -9.98
N PRO A 426 -4.27 25.88 -9.75
CA PRO A 426 -4.85 26.39 -8.51
C PRO A 426 -6.32 26.02 -8.35
N GLY A 427 -6.74 25.70 -7.12
CA GLY A 427 -8.13 25.41 -6.78
C GLY A 427 -8.65 24.05 -7.23
N GLN A 428 -7.81 23.23 -7.87
CA GLN A 428 -8.14 21.85 -8.19
C GLN A 428 -8.22 20.99 -6.91
N PRO A 429 -9.28 20.19 -6.70
CA PRO A 429 -9.40 19.34 -5.51
C PRO A 429 -8.23 18.38 -5.34
N PHE A 430 -7.75 18.24 -4.10
CA PHE A 430 -6.64 17.35 -3.72
C PHE A 430 -5.32 17.61 -4.47
N ASN A 431 -5.17 18.79 -5.09
CA ASN A 431 -4.03 19.14 -5.93
C ASN A 431 -2.92 19.82 -5.13
N THR A 432 -2.61 19.27 -3.96
CA THR A 432 -1.53 19.72 -3.07
C THR A 432 -0.19 19.14 -3.49
#